data_AF-A0A519BEX2-F1
#
_entry.id   AF-A0A519BEX2-F1
#
_cell.length_a   1.000
_cell.length_b   1.000
_cell.length_c   1.000
_cell.angle_alpha   90.00
_cell.angle_beta   90.00
_cell.angle_gamma   90.00
#
_symmetry.space_group_name_H-M   'P 1'
#
loop_
_entity.id
_entity.type
_entity.pdbx_description
1 polymer ?
#
loop_
_entity_poly.entity_id
_entity_poly.type
_entity_poly.pdbx_seq_one_letter_code
_entity_poly.pdbx_strand_id
1 'polypeptide(L)' 'MLFVVFMVFGRGGFNGGCGRYNGHNHDDRHYTHHNMHNNSESALDILNKRYAKGEITKEEFERMKKDIIN' A
#
# COMPACT_ATOMS: atom_id res chain seq x y z
N MET A 1 3.43 41.38 -23.33
CA MET A 1 2.04 41.41 -23.84
C MET A 1 1.44 40.01 -24.08
N LEU A 2 2.23 38.95 -24.32
CA LEU A 2 1.73 37.57 -24.55
C LEU A 2 1.19 36.84 -23.29
N PHE A 3 1.66 37.18 -22.08
CA PHE A 3 1.20 36.55 -20.84
C PHE A 3 -0.27 36.85 -20.49
N VAL A 4 -0.77 38.02 -20.89
CA VAL A 4 -2.14 38.47 -20.56
C VAL A 4 -3.18 37.73 -21.41
N VAL A 5 -2.83 37.39 -22.66
CA VAL A 5 -3.68 36.61 -23.57
C VAL A 5 -3.86 35.17 -23.08
N PHE A 6 -2.81 34.55 -22.52
CA PHE A 6 -2.88 33.18 -22.02
C PHE A 6 -3.80 33.03 -20.80
N MET A 7 -3.93 34.07 -19.96
CA MET A 7 -4.84 34.02 -18.80
C MET A 7 -6.32 34.17 -19.18
N VAL A 8 -6.62 34.90 -20.27
CA VAL A 8 -7.99 35.11 -20.76
C VAL A 8 -8.52 33.91 -21.55
N PHE A 9 -7.68 33.24 -22.33
CA PHE A 9 -8.05 32.00 -23.04
C PHE A 9 -7.80 30.71 -22.22
N GLY A 10 -6.93 30.76 -21.21
CA GLY A 10 -6.58 29.59 -20.37
C GLY A 10 -7.53 29.32 -19.20
N ARG A 11 -8.51 30.19 -18.94
CA ARG A 11 -9.50 30.03 -17.84
C ARG A 11 -10.93 30.31 -18.30
N GLY A 12 -11.32 29.76 -19.46
CA GLY A 12 -12.63 30.03 -20.09
C GLY A 12 -13.45 28.79 -20.44
N GLY A 13 -13.43 27.75 -19.59
CA GLY A 13 -14.25 26.55 -19.74
C GLY A 13 -15.35 26.49 -18.68
N PHE A 14 -16.21 27.51 -18.61
CA PHE A 14 -17.46 27.45 -17.86
C PHE A 14 -18.43 26.55 -18.63
N ASN A 15 -18.36 25.23 -18.40
CA ASN A 15 -19.43 24.34 -18.82
C ASN A 15 -20.10 23.79 -17.57
N GLY A 16 -21.21 24.45 -17.22
CA GLY A 16 -22.14 23.98 -16.22
C GLY A 16 -22.68 22.61 -16.61
N GLY A 17 -22.77 21.74 -15.62
CA GLY A 17 -23.22 20.38 -15.81
C GLY A 17 -23.45 19.70 -14.48
N CYS A 18 -24.41 20.21 -13.71
CA CYS A 18 -25.10 19.41 -12.70
C CYS A 18 -25.90 18.32 -13.44
N GLY A 19 -25.18 17.26 -13.82
CA GLY A 19 -25.66 16.15 -14.62
C GLY A 19 -25.34 14.84 -13.91
N ARG A 20 -26.29 14.41 -13.08
CA ARG A 20 -26.71 13.02 -12.91
C ARG A 20 -25.60 11.98 -12.66
N TYR A 21 -25.49 11.62 -11.38
CA TYR A 21 -25.38 10.24 -10.89
C TYR A 21 -25.56 9.17 -11.98
N ASN A 22 -24.45 8.71 -12.55
CA ASN A 22 -24.36 7.34 -13.03
C ASN A 22 -23.32 6.69 -12.13
N GLY A 23 -23.82 5.88 -11.20
CA GLY A 23 -23.00 5.11 -10.28
C GLY A 23 -21.99 4.32 -11.08
N HIS A 24 -20.72 4.68 -10.94
CA HIS A 24 -19.64 3.84 -11.37
C HIS A 24 -19.76 2.57 -10.54
N ASN A 25 -20.01 1.44 -11.19
CA ASN A 25 -19.76 0.14 -10.60
C ASN A 25 -18.24 0.08 -10.37
N HIS A 26 -17.81 0.58 -9.21
CA HIS A 26 -16.53 0.22 -8.67
C HIS A 26 -16.62 -1.27 -8.40
N ASP A 27 -15.97 -2.02 -9.28
CA ASP A 27 -15.44 -3.34 -9.01
C ASP A 27 -14.51 -3.15 -7.79
N ASP A 28 -15.10 -3.08 -6.60
CA ASP A 28 -14.39 -3.13 -5.33
C ASP A 28 -13.85 -4.55 -5.24
N ARG A 29 -12.72 -4.75 -5.92
CA ARG A 29 -11.77 -5.82 -5.67
C ARG A 29 -11.29 -5.65 -4.24
N HIS A 30 -12.12 -6.10 -3.30
CA HIS A 30 -11.71 -6.36 -1.94
C HIS A 30 -10.74 -7.56 -1.97
N TYR A 31 -9.49 -7.27 -2.35
CA TYR A 31 -8.36 -8.06 -1.87
C TYR A 31 -8.18 -7.75 -0.39
N THR A 32 -9.11 -8.25 0.43
CA THR A 32 -8.80 -8.55 1.82
C THR A 32 -7.81 -9.71 1.79
N HIS A 33 -6.54 -9.39 1.54
CA HIS A 33 -5.43 -10.25 1.91
C HIS A 33 -5.29 -10.16 3.42
N HIS A 34 -6.30 -10.68 4.13
CA HIS A 34 -6.09 -11.12 5.49
C HIS A 34 -5.08 -12.25 5.36
N ASN A 35 -3.82 -11.86 5.57
CA ASN A 35 -2.72 -12.73 5.90
C ASN A 35 -3.23 -13.59 7.05
N MET A 36 -3.80 -14.75 6.70
CA MET A 36 -4.10 -15.81 7.64
C MET A 36 -2.73 -16.38 7.99
N HIS A 37 -2.04 -15.58 8.81
CA HIS A 37 -0.71 -15.85 9.30
C HIS A 37 -0.89 -17.07 10.18
N ASN A 38 -0.51 -18.21 9.62
CA ASN A 38 -0.48 -19.46 10.34
C ASN A 38 0.35 -19.19 11.60
N ASN A 39 -0.08 -19.68 12.75
CA ASN A 39 0.55 -19.35 14.03
C ASN A 39 2.06 -19.67 14.05
N SER A 40 2.52 -20.58 13.18
CA SER A 40 3.93 -20.91 12.90
C SER A 40 4.70 -19.79 12.18
N GLU A 41 4.01 -19.10 11.29
CA GLU A 41 4.47 -17.98 10.48
C GLU A 41 4.66 -16.73 11.38
N SER A 42 3.88 -16.61 12.47
CA SER A 42 4.03 -15.59 13.53
C SER A 42 5.43 -15.53 14.13
N ALA A 43 6.02 -16.67 14.50
CA ALA A 43 7.34 -16.71 15.11
C ALA A 43 8.45 -16.34 14.10
N LEU A 44 8.35 -16.84 12.86
CA LEU A 44 9.31 -16.53 11.79
C LEU A 44 9.23 -15.06 11.35
N ASP A 45 8.04 -14.49 11.24
CA ASP A 45 7.83 -13.08 10.88
C ASP A 45 8.38 -12.14 11.96
N ILE A 46 8.15 -12.44 13.24
CA ILE A 46 8.76 -11.71 14.35
C ILE A 46 10.29 -11.80 14.28
N LEU A 47 10.83 -12.98 14.01
CA LEU A 47 12.27 -13.20 13.89
C LEU A 47 12.88 -12.40 12.72
N ASN A 48 12.23 -12.42 11.55
CA ASN A 48 12.61 -11.63 10.37
C ASN A 48 12.59 -10.13 10.66
N LYS A 49 11.56 -9.64 11.36
CA LYS A 49 11.44 -8.23 11.75
C LYS A 49 12.60 -7.77 12.63
N ARG A 50 13.03 -8.59 13.60
CA ARG A 50 14.16 -8.23 14.49
C ARG A 50 15.50 -8.26 13.76
N TYR A 51 15.70 -9.22 12.86
CA TYR A 51 16.89 -9.27 12.03
C TYR A 51 17.00 -8.05 11.12
N ALA A 52 15.89 -7.65 10.48
CA ALA A 52 15.84 -6.44 9.64
C ALA A 52 16.11 -5.15 10.43
N LYS A 53 15.73 -5.12 11.71
CA LYS A 53 16.06 -4.01 12.62
C LYS A 53 17.51 -4.05 13.12
N GLY A 54 18.23 -5.16 12.93
CA GLY A 54 19.58 -5.36 13.47
C GLY A 54 19.60 -5.64 14.98
N GLU A 55 18.47 -6.02 15.58
CA GLU A 55 18.38 -6.36 17.01
C GLU A 55 19.02 -7.71 17.32
N ILE A 56 19.20 -8.56 16.31
CA ILE A 56 19.80 -9.89 16.42
C ILE A 56 20.82 -10.12 15.32
N THR A 57 21.85 -10.91 15.63
CA THR A 57 22.89 -11.28 14.66
C THR A 57 22.43 -12.42 13.75
N LYS A 58 23.14 -12.62 12.62
CA LYS A 58 22.86 -13.71 11.67
C LYS A 58 22.92 -15.09 12.33
N GLU A 59 23.84 -15.31 13.27
CA GLU A 59 23.97 -16.59 13.99
C GLU A 59 22.76 -16.88 14.88
N GLU A 60 22.27 -15.86 15.59
CA GLU A 60 21.08 -15.98 16.43
C GLU A 60 19.81 -16.22 15.60
N PHE A 61 19.69 -15.52 14.46
CA PHE A 61 18.60 -15.72 13.51
C PHE A 61 18.55 -17.16 13.00
N GLU A 62 19.67 -17.72 12.55
CA GLU A 62 19.74 -19.07 12.00
C GLU A 62 19.44 -20.14 13.06
N ARG A 63 19.86 -19.94 14.32
CA ARG A 63 19.52 -20.86 15.43
C ARG A 63 18.02 -20.86 15.70
N MET A 64 17.43 -19.70 15.93
CA MET A 64 15.99 -19.58 16.23
C MET A 64 15.11 -20.04 15.08
N LYS A 65 15.53 -19.81 13.83
CA LYS A 65 14.80 -20.30 12.65
C LYS A 65 14.75 -21.83 12.61
N LYS A 66 15.83 -22.52 12.94
CA LYS A 66 15.85 -23.99 13.03
C LYS A 66 14.92 -24.50 14.12
N ASP A 67 14.90 -23.83 15.27
CA ASP A 67 14.03 -24.20 16.40
C ASP A 67 12.53 -24.04 16.07
N ILE A 68 12.16 -23.10 15.18
CA ILE A 68 10.76 -22.87 14.77
C ILE A 68 10.30 -23.86 13.69
N ILE A 69 11.22 -24.35 12.86
CA ILE A 69 10.91 -25.28 11.75
C ILE A 69 10.91 -26.74 12.22
N ASN A 70 11.58 -27.04 13.33
CA ASN A 70 11.68 -28.37 13.93
C ASN A 70 10.47 -28.71 14.81
#